data_AF-A0AAW6XI81-F1
#
_entry.id   AF-A0AAW6XI81-F1
#
_cell.length_a   1.000
_cell.length_b   1.000
_cell.length_c   1.000
_cell.angle_alpha   90.00
_cell.angle_beta   90.00
_cell.angle_gamma   90.00
#
_symmetry.space_group_name_H-M   'P 1'
#
loop_
_entity.id
_entity.type
_entity.pdbx_description
1 polymer ?
#
loop_
_entity_poly.entity_id
_entity_poly.type
_entity_poly.pdbx_seq_one_letter_code
_entity_poly.pdbx_strand_id
1 'polypeptide(L)'
;ERAAKRAGFRDVVFQYEPVAAGLDYEATLQEEKRVLVVDIGGGTTDCSLLLMGPQWRSRLDREASLLGHSGCRIGGNDLDIALAF
;
A
#
# COMPACT_ATOMS: atom_id res chain seq x y z
N GLU A 1 -15.69 -1.48 3.51
CA GLU A 1 -16.69 -0.99 4.49
C GLU A 1 -17.65 -2.08 4.97
N ARG A 2 -18.40 -2.77 4.09
CA ARG A 2 -19.37 -3.81 4.50
C ARG A 2 -18.75 -4.92 5.37
N ALA A 3 -17.57 -5.41 4.99
CA ALA A 3 -16.85 -6.41 5.78
C ALA A 3 -16.48 -5.88 7.17
N ALA A 4 -15.94 -4.66 7.26
CA ALA A 4 -15.58 -4.01 8.52
C ALA A 4 -16.80 -3.78 9.44
N LYS A 5 -17.91 -3.27 8.91
CA LYS A 5 -19.15 -3.10 9.70
C LYS A 5 -19.70 -4.43 10.21
N ARG A 6 -19.63 -5.50 9.40
CA ARG A 6 -20.02 -6.85 9.84
C ARG A 6 -19.12 -7.40 10.94
N ALA A 7 -17.85 -7.00 10.97
CA ALA A 7 -16.91 -7.33 12.04
C ALA A 7 -17.09 -6.47 13.31
N GLY A 8 -18.05 -5.53 13.32
CA GLY A 8 -18.37 -4.70 14.48
C GLY A 8 -17.64 -3.36 14.55
N PHE A 9 -16.84 -3.00 13.54
CA PHE A 9 -16.21 -1.67 13.46
C PHE A 9 -17.29 -0.60 13.26
N ARG A 10 -17.23 0.45 14.09
CA ARG A 10 -18.19 1.57 14.08
C ARG A 10 -17.73 2.68 13.13
N ASP A 11 -16.46 3.05 13.23
CA ASP A 11 -15.83 4.06 12.40
C ASP A 11 -14.84 3.39 11.46
N VAL A 12 -15.06 3.58 10.15
CA VAL A 12 -14.24 2.97 9.10
C VAL A 12 -13.73 4.07 8.19
N VAL A 13 -12.41 4.22 8.16
CA VAL A 13 -11.70 5.09 7.20
C VAL A 13 -10.88 4.21 6.28
N PHE A 14 -10.82 4.59 5.01
CA PHE A 14 -10.01 3.89 4.04
C PHE A 14 -8.71 4.66 3.81
N GLN A 15 -7.63 3.92 3.72
CA GLN A 15 -6.34 4.42 3.30
C GLN A 15 -5.87 3.61 2.11
N TYR A 16 -5.26 4.28 1.12
CA TYR A 16 -4.61 3.58 0.03
C TYR A 16 -3.47 2.72 0.56
N GLU A 17 -3.49 1.45 0.19
CA GLU A 17 -2.55 0.40 0.58
C GLU A 17 -1.07 0.82 0.46
N PRO A 18 -0.59 1.48 -0.62
CA PRO A 18 0.81 1.88 -0.70
C PRO A 18 1.19 3.00 0.27
N VAL A 19 0.24 3.84 0.70
CA VAL A 19 0.50 4.83 1.74
C VAL A 19 0.55 4.13 3.09
N ALA A 20 -0.39 3.23 3.37
CA ALA A 20 -0.44 2.48 4.62
C ALA A 20 0.84 1.66 4.85
N ALA A 21 1.33 0.96 3.82
CA ALA A 21 2.57 0.18 3.88
C ALA A 21 3.81 1.03 4.15
N GLY A 22 3.78 2.31 3.79
CA GLY A 22 4.89 3.25 3.92
C GLY A 22 4.81 4.21 5.10
N LEU A 23 3.74 4.23 5.89
CA LEU A 23 3.49 5.24 6.92
C LEU A 23 4.61 5.29 7.98
N ASP A 24 5.02 4.15 8.50
CA ASP A 24 6.08 4.07 9.52
C ASP A 24 7.43 4.53 8.94
N TYR A 25 7.72 4.17 7.69
CA TYR A 25 8.92 4.61 7.00
C TYR A 25 8.89 6.13 6.76
N GLU A 26 7.78 6.65 6.25
CA GLU A 26 7.56 8.09 6.03
C GLU A 26 7.73 8.90 7.32
N ALA A 27 7.31 8.37 8.47
CA ALA A 27 7.45 9.04 9.76
C ALA A 27 8.91 9.29 10.16
N THR A 28 9.87 8.50 9.64
CA THR A 28 11.31 8.65 9.89
C THR A 28 11.98 9.71 8.99
N LEU A 29 11.35 10.06 7.87
CA LEU A 29 11.94 10.92 6.85
C LEU A 29 12.00 12.38 7.29
N GLN A 30 13.17 13.01 7.09
CA GLN A 30 13.38 14.45 7.31
C GLN A 30 13.32 15.27 6.02
N GLU A 31 13.29 14.60 4.87
CA GLU A 31 13.27 15.18 3.54
C GLU A 31 12.32 14.37 2.64
N GLU A 32 11.88 14.96 1.53
CA GLU A 32 11.09 14.23 0.54
C GLU A 32 11.93 13.13 -0.13
N LYS A 33 11.33 11.94 -0.30
CA LYS A 33 11.90 10.83 -1.06
C LYS A 33 10.88 10.25 -2.03
N ARG A 34 11.38 9.77 -3.18
CA ARG A 34 10.65 8.89 -4.10
C ARG A 34 10.81 7.46 -3.64
N VAL A 35 9.71 6.80 -3.34
CA VAL A 35 9.66 5.46 -2.76
C VAL A 35 8.85 4.56 -3.67
N LEU A 36 9.45 3.44 -4.08
CA LEU A 36 8.75 2.35 -4.74
C LEU A 36 8.37 1.31 -3.67
N VAL A 37 7.07 1.16 -3.45
CA VAL A 37 6.50 0.11 -2.62
C VAL A 37 6.17 -1.06 -3.54
N VAL A 38 6.65 -2.25 -3.17
CA VAL A 38 6.32 -3.51 -3.85
C VAL A 38 5.65 -4.39 -2.80
N ASP A 39 4.34 -4.57 -2.95
CA ASP A 39 3.54 -5.45 -2.11
C ASP A 39 3.35 -6.78 -2.85
N ILE A 40 3.81 -7.87 -2.23
CA ILE A 40 3.73 -9.21 -2.80
C ILE A 40 2.88 -10.04 -1.84
N GLY A 41 1.60 -10.14 -2.17
CA GLY A 41 0.64 -10.93 -1.42
C GLY A 41 0.55 -12.38 -1.90
N GLY A 42 -0.39 -13.12 -1.32
CA GLY A 42 -0.65 -14.50 -1.71
C GLY A 42 -1.23 -14.66 -3.12
N GLY A 43 -2.00 -13.69 -3.62
CA GLY A 43 -2.67 -13.78 -4.94
C GLY A 43 -2.41 -12.62 -5.89
N THR A 44 -1.79 -11.55 -5.42
CA THR A 44 -1.50 -10.36 -6.21
C THR A 44 -0.13 -9.80 -5.86
N THR A 45 0.45 -9.11 -6.83
CA THR A 45 1.65 -8.30 -6.68
C THR A 45 1.32 -6.90 -7.16
N ASP A 46 1.59 -5.92 -6.33
CA ASP A 46 1.18 -4.54 -6.49
C ASP A 46 2.40 -3.61 -6.30
N CYS A 47 2.71 -2.81 -7.32
CA CYS A 47 3.83 -1.89 -7.34
C CYS A 47 3.32 -0.45 -7.37
N SER A 48 3.75 0.37 -6.42
CA SER A 48 3.33 1.77 -6.32
C SER A 48 4.52 2.69 -6.13
N LEU A 49 4.61 3.74 -6.92
CA LEU A 49 5.62 4.78 -6.78
C LEU A 49 4.99 6.00 -6.14
N LEU A 50 5.55 6.47 -5.01
CA LEU A 50 5.03 7.60 -4.28
C LEU A 50 6.12 8.54 -3.74
N LEU A 51 5.73 9.79 -3.50
CA LEU A 51 6.50 10.76 -2.75
C LEU A 51 6.14 10.64 -1.27
N MET A 52 7.15 10.44 -0.44
CA MET A 52 7.03 10.38 1.02
C MET A 52 7.89 11.47 1.66
N GLY A 53 7.42 12.04 2.77
CA GLY A 53 8.22 12.98 3.56
C GLY A 53 7.38 13.88 4.48
N PRO A 54 8.02 14.82 5.19
CA PRO A 54 7.35 15.68 6.16
C PRO A 54 6.16 16.46 5.62
N GLN A 55 6.19 16.84 4.34
CA GLN A 55 5.12 17.59 3.67
C GLN A 55 3.87 16.76 3.31
N TRP A 56 4.04 15.45 3.31
CA TRP A 56 3.10 14.46 2.78
C TRP A 56 2.37 13.74 3.91
N ARG A 57 3.07 13.43 5.01
CA ARG A 57 2.53 12.73 6.19
C ARG A 57 1.34 13.44 6.85
N SER A 58 1.22 14.76 6.72
CA SER A 58 0.14 15.56 7.32
C SER A 58 -1.03 15.81 6.36
N ARG A 59 -0.96 15.33 5.11
CA ARG A 59 -2.03 15.50 4.13
C ARG A 59 -2.99 14.32 4.19
N LEU A 60 -4.27 14.63 4.33
CA LEU A 60 -5.34 13.62 4.23
C LEU A 60 -5.50 13.14 2.78
N ASP A 61 -5.44 14.06 1.82
CA ASP A 61 -5.40 13.73 0.41
C ASP A 61 -3.97 13.40 -0.04
N ARG A 62 -3.79 12.15 -0.48
CA ARG A 62 -2.51 11.58 -0.91
C ARG A 62 -2.46 11.36 -2.42
N GLU A 63 -3.49 11.72 -3.18
CA GLU A 63 -3.55 11.49 -4.63
C GLU A 63 -2.35 12.11 -5.35
N ALA A 64 -2.02 13.36 -5.03
CA ALA A 64 -0.87 14.06 -5.60
C ALA A 64 0.50 13.45 -5.24
N SER A 65 0.57 12.63 -4.20
CA SER A 65 1.82 11.96 -3.81
C SER A 65 2.01 10.61 -4.51
N LEU A 66 0.94 10.02 -5.05
CA LEU A 66 1.00 8.78 -5.80
C LEU A 66 1.38 9.09 -7.25
N LEU A 67 2.61 8.76 -7.63
CA LEU A 67 3.14 9.02 -8.97
C LEU A 67 2.68 7.97 -9.98
N GLY A 68 2.35 6.77 -9.52
CA GLY A 68 1.82 5.69 -10.35
C GLY A 68 1.66 4.41 -9.56
N HIS A 69 0.81 3.54 -10.06
CA HIS A 69 0.56 2.22 -9.49
C HIS A 69 0.25 1.22 -10.62
N SER A 70 0.73 0.00 -10.47
CA SER A 70 0.47 -1.12 -11.36
C SER A 70 0.42 -2.41 -10.54
N GLY A 71 -0.49 -3.30 -10.90
CA GLY A 71 -0.67 -4.57 -10.20
C GLY A 71 -0.98 -5.70 -11.16
N CYS A 72 -0.64 -6.93 -10.75
CA CYS A 72 -1.01 -8.13 -11.48
C CYS A 72 -1.46 -9.25 -10.53
N ARG A 73 -2.35 -10.11 -11.02
CA ARG A 73 -2.82 -11.30 -10.31
C ARG A 73 -1.79 -12.41 -10.42
N ILE A 74 -0.68 -12.21 -9.72
CA ILE A 74 0.36 -13.22 -9.49
C ILE A 74 0.87 -13.01 -8.06
N GLY A 75 1.06 -14.07 -7.30
CA GLY A 75 1.52 -13.99 -5.92
C GLY A 75 2.07 -15.30 -5.39
N GLY A 76 2.12 -15.42 -4.07
CA GLY A 76 2.63 -16.61 -3.37
C GLY A 76 1.95 -17.92 -3.79
N ASN A 77 0.64 -17.91 -4.06
CA ASN A 77 -0.09 -19.09 -4.49
C ASN A 77 0.40 -19.61 -5.85
N ASP A 78 0.75 -18.73 -6.78
CA ASP A 78 1.30 -19.11 -8.07
C ASP A 78 2.69 -19.74 -7.91
N LEU A 79 3.49 -19.19 -6.98
CA LEU A 79 4.79 -19.77 -6.61
C LEU A 79 4.63 -21.15 -5.96
N ASP A 80 3.69 -21.31 -5.03
CA ASP A 80 3.41 -22.60 -4.38
C ASP A 80 3.02 -23.66 -5.41
N ILE A 81 2.16 -23.31 -6.38
CA ILE A 81 1.79 -24.19 -7.50
C ILE A 81 3.00 -24.54 -8.35
N ALA A 82 3.86 -23.57 -8.68
CA ALA A 82 5.04 -23.78 -9.51
C ALA A 82 6.09 -24.68 -8.85
N LEU A 83 6.17 -24.71 -7.52
CA LEU A 83 7.10 -25.55 -6.76
C LEU A 83 6.55 -26.94 -6.43
N ALA A 84 5.22 -27.11 -6.49
CA ALA A 84 4.56 -28.38 -6.17
C ALA A 84 4.66 -29.43 -7.30
N PHE A 85 5.11 -29.04 -8.49
CA PHE A 85 5.29 -29.89 -9.67
C PHE A 85 6.71 -29.80 -10.22
#